data_AF-A0A961Z3G2-F1
#
_entry.id   AF-A0A961Z3G2-F1
#
_cell.length_a   1.000
_cell.length_b   1.000
_cell.length_c   1.000
_cell.angle_alpha   90.00
_cell.angle_beta   90.00
_cell.angle_gamma   90.00
#
_symmetry.space_group_name_H-M   'P 1'
#
loop_
_entity.id
_entity.type
_entity.pdbx_description
1 polymer ?
#
loop_
_entity_poly.entity_id
_entity_poly.type
_entity_poly.pdbx_seq_one_letter_code
_entity_poly.pdbx_strand_id
1 'polypeptide(L)' 'MRGTQPWRTNRARTLRSATTSAEDLLWQRLRNRQLGGLKFVRQFSIGPYFADFAC' A
#
# COMPACT_ATOMS: atom_id res chain seq x y z
N MET A 1 21.64 2.82 11.75
CA MET A 1 20.32 2.53 12.35
C MET A 1 19.33 3.54 11.80
N ARG A 2 18.38 3.12 10.94
CA ARG A 2 17.43 4.04 10.27
C ARG A 2 16.42 4.54 11.31
N GLY A 3 16.43 5.85 11.58
CA GLY A 3 15.54 6.47 12.56
C GLY A 3 14.07 6.17 12.27
N THR A 4 13.45 5.41 13.18
CA THR A 4 12.06 5.02 13.12
C THR A 4 11.21 6.26 13.37
N GLN A 5 10.83 6.97 12.30
CA GLN A 5 9.99 8.17 12.39
C GLN A 5 8.55 7.76 12.76
N PRO A 6 8.08 7.98 14.00
CA PRO A 6 6.83 7.41 14.50
C PRO A 6 5.59 7.97 13.79
N TRP A 7 5.68 9.21 13.27
CA TRP A 7 4.61 9.87 12.53
C TRP A 7 4.27 9.20 11.19
N ARG A 8 5.26 8.63 10.49
CA ARG A 8 5.06 7.86 9.26
C ARG A 8 4.28 6.57 9.52
N THR A 9 4.58 5.90 10.63
CA THR A 9 3.92 4.65 11.04
C THR A 9 2.46 4.90 11.44
N ASN A 10 2.16 6.02 12.09
CA ASN A 10 0.80 6.34 12.52
C ASN A 10 -0.10 6.71 11.34
N ARG A 11 0.38 7.53 10.39
CA ARG A 11 -0.38 7.87 9.17
C ARG A 11 -0.67 6.65 8.30
N ALA A 12 0.29 5.72 8.21
CA ALA A 12 0.07 4.44 7.53
C ALA A 12 -0.98 3.54 8.25
N ARG A 13 -1.07 3.57 9.59
CA ARG A 13 -2.15 2.89 10.33
C ARG A 13 -3.51 3.53 10.09
N THR A 14 -3.60 4.86 10.09
CA THR A 14 -4.85 5.57 9.79
C THR A 14 -5.34 5.32 8.36
N LEU A 15 -4.44 5.34 7.37
CA LEU A 15 -4.77 5.02 5.98
C LEU A 15 -5.17 3.54 5.79
N ARG A 16 -4.63 2.60 6.57
CA ARG A 16 -5.09 1.20 6.57
C ARG A 16 -6.53 1.04 7.10
N SER A 17 -6.93 1.86 8.08
CA SER A 17 -8.32 1.89 8.56
C SER A 17 -9.27 2.62 7.60
N ALA A 18 -8.74 3.48 6.72
CA ALA A 18 -9.51 4.24 5.73
C ALA A 18 -9.55 3.57 4.35
N THR A 19 -9.00 2.37 4.19
CA THR A 19 -9.05 1.65 2.91
C THR A 19 -10.49 1.42 2.50
N THR A 20 -10.80 1.91 1.31
CA THR A 20 -12.14 1.80 0.74
C THR A 20 -12.40 0.34 0.39
N SER A 21 -13.64 -0.14 0.50
CA SER A 21 -14.04 -1.48 0.03
C SER A 21 -13.62 -1.77 -1.42
N ALA A 22 -13.57 -0.73 -2.25
CA ALA A 22 -13.07 -0.78 -3.62
C ALA A 22 -11.57 -1.17 -3.71
N GLU A 23 -10.72 -0.65 -2.82
CA GLU A 23 -9.30 -0.99 -2.78
C GLU A 23 -9.07 -2.44 -2.34
N ASP A 24 -9.87 -2.96 -1.41
CA ASP A 24 -9.74 -4.35 -0.98
C ASP A 24 -10.14 -5.32 -2.10
N LEU A 25 -11.23 -5.01 -2.81
CA LEU A 25 -11.67 -5.77 -3.97
C LEU A 25 -10.65 -5.70 -5.13
N LEU A 26 -10.03 -4.53 -5.33
CA LEU A 26 -8.93 -4.37 -6.29
C LEU A 26 -7.71 -5.18 -5.86
N TRP A 27 -7.33 -5.14 -4.58
CA TRP A 27 -6.19 -5.88 -4.06
C TRP A 27 -6.38 -7.40 -4.18
N GLN A 28 -7.59 -7.90 -3.97
CA GLN A 28 -7.90 -9.32 -4.20
C GLN A 28 -7.60 -9.75 -5.64
N ARG A 29 -7.81 -8.87 -6.62
CA ARG A 29 -7.52 -9.12 -8.05
C ARG A 29 -6.05 -8.91 -8.42
N LEU A 30 -5.33 -8.03 -7.72
CA LEU A 30 -3.94 -7.70 -8.03
C LEU A 30 -2.91 -8.57 -7.28
N ARG A 31 -3.25 -9.05 -6.08
CA ARG A 31 -2.32 -9.82 -5.25
C ARG A 31 -1.90 -11.13 -5.93
N ASN A 32 -0.79 -11.72 -5.46
CA ASN A 32 -0.32 -13.04 -5.91
C ASN A 32 -0.08 -13.14 -7.43
N ARG A 33 0.31 -12.05 -8.08
CA ARG A 33 0.60 -12.01 -9.53
C ARG A 33 -0.58 -12.42 -10.42
N GLN A 34 -1.81 -12.26 -9.90
CA GLN A 34 -3.03 -12.62 -10.61
C GLN A 34 -3.27 -11.77 -11.87
N LEU A 35 -2.67 -10.57 -11.94
CA LEU A 35 -2.74 -9.72 -13.13
C LEU A 35 -1.46 -9.87 -13.97
N GLY A 36 -1.53 -10.68 -15.03
CA GLY A 36 -0.45 -10.78 -16.04
C GLY A 36 0.92 -11.22 -15.51
N GLY A 37 0.98 -11.90 -14.35
CA GLY A 37 2.25 -12.30 -13.73
C GLY A 37 3.00 -11.18 -13.00
N LEU A 38 2.42 -9.98 -12.96
CA LEU A 38 3.02 -8.76 -12.42
C LEU A 38 2.92 -8.71 -10.89
N LYS A 39 4.00 -8.28 -10.22
CA LYS A 39 4.06 -8.26 -8.75
C LYS A 39 3.59 -6.90 -8.22
N PHE A 40 2.31 -6.81 -7.91
CA PHE A 40 1.77 -5.64 -7.23
C PHE A 40 2.13 -5.60 -5.74
N VAL A 41 2.46 -4.40 -5.25
CA VAL A 41 2.69 -4.06 -3.84
C VAL A 41 1.72 -2.96 -3.43
N ARG A 42 1.16 -3.10 -2.22
CA ARG A 42 0.24 -2.12 -1.63
C ARG A 42 1.00 -1.16 -0.70
N GLN A 43 0.59 0.11 -0.65
CA GLN A 43 1.18 1.15 0.22
C GLN A 43 2.68 1.38 -0.01
N PHE A 44 3.07 1.57 -1.27
CA PHE A 44 4.44 1.85 -1.63
C PHE A 44 4.77 3.33 -1.38
N SER A 45 5.82 3.61 -0.61
CA SER A 45 6.25 4.99 -0.37
C SER A 45 7.11 5.51 -1.52
N ILE A 46 6.64 6.57 -2.19
CA ILE A 46 7.35 7.25 -3.27
C ILE A 46 7.73 8.65 -2.77
N GLY A 47 8.94 8.77 -2.22
CA GLY A 47 9.43 10.03 -1.64
C GLY A 47 8.47 10.57 -0.56
N PRO A 48 7.86 11.77 -0.75
CA PRO A 48 6.89 12.33 0.18
C PRO A 48 5.46 11.76 0.04
N TYR A 49 5.20 10.97 -1.01
CA TYR A 49 3.88 10.41 -1.32
C TYR A 49 3.79 8.92 -0.99
N PHE A 50 2.56 8.43 -0.91
CA PHE A 50 2.24 7.01 -0.76
C PHE A 50 1.33 6.61 -1.91
N ALA A 51 1.77 5.63 -2.69
CA ALA A 51 0.94 4.99 -3.71
C ALA A 51 0.19 3.81 -3.08
N ASP A 52 -1.12 3.76 -3.27
CA ASP A 52 -1.94 2.67 -2.73
C ASP A 52 -1.60 1.33 -3.41
N PHE A 53 -1.32 1.33 -4.72
CA PHE A 53 -0.83 0.18 -5.48
C PHE A 53 0.32 0.59 -6.42
N ALA A 54 1.35 -0.25 -6.52
CA ALA A 54 2.45 -0.12 -7.47
C ALA A 54 2.86 -1.50 -7.99
N CYS A 55 3.39 -1.57 -9.23
CA CYS A 55 3.89 -2.78 -9.88
C CYS A 55 5.38 -2.67 -10.14
#